data_AF-A0A0A2USH4-F1
#
_entry.id   AF-A0A0A2USH4-F1
#
_cell.length_a   1.000
_cell.length_b   1.000
_cell.length_c   1.000
_cell.angle_alpha   90.00
_cell.angle_beta   90.00
_cell.angle_gamma   90.00
#
_symmetry.space_group_name_H-M   'P 1'
#
loop_
_entity.id
_entity.type
_entity.pdbx_description
1 polymer ?
#
loop_
_entity_poly.entity_id
_entity_poly.type
_entity_poly.pdbx_seq_one_letter_code
_entity_poly.pdbx_strand_id
1 'polypeptide(L)'
;MERSQAYYRHQRNRVIQRKLNIVKNVWGAVDGNEDHPWAKEPGRLDKARMNCSCKMCKYEKHYDVPKASLKSKWDVMGQEIEEYFKED
;
A
#
# COMPACT_ATOMS: atom_id res chain seq x y z
N MET A 1 24.48 15.57 6.58
CA MET A 1 23.36 16.22 5.85
C MET A 1 22.45 16.84 6.90
N GLU A 2 22.54 18.15 7.09
CA GLU A 2 21.70 18.85 8.06
C GLU A 2 20.25 18.83 7.58
N ARG A 3 19.32 18.44 8.46
CA ARG A 3 17.88 18.42 8.19
C ARG A 3 17.32 19.85 8.21
N SER A 4 17.77 20.66 7.26
CA SER A 4 17.34 22.05 7.10
C SER A 4 15.92 22.13 6.53
N GLN A 5 15.29 23.32 6.61
CA GLN A 5 14.00 23.53 5.96
C GLN A 5 14.04 23.22 4.45
N ALA A 6 15.15 23.54 3.79
CA ALA A 6 15.35 23.24 2.37
C ALA A 6 15.31 21.71 2.11
N TYR A 7 15.92 20.92 2.99
CA TYR A 7 15.85 19.46 2.91
C TYR A 7 14.40 18.94 2.99
N TYR A 8 13.60 19.41 3.93
CA TYR A 8 12.20 18.98 4.06
C TYR A 8 11.36 19.42 2.85
N ARG A 9 11.55 20.64 2.33
CA ARG A 9 10.89 21.11 1.11
C ARG A 9 11.23 20.22 -0.09
N HIS A 10 12.51 19.86 -0.25
CA HIS A 10 12.96 18.95 -1.29
C HIS A 10 12.33 17.56 -1.16
N GLN A 11 12.33 16.96 0.04
CA GLN A 11 11.72 15.65 0.27
C GLN A 11 10.21 15.67 -0.02
N ARG A 12 9.50 16.72 0.43
CA ARG A 12 8.07 16.89 0.14
C ARG A 12 7.81 16.98 -1.36
N ASN A 13 8.57 17.80 -2.08
CA ASN A 13 8.45 17.93 -3.53
C ASN A 13 8.75 16.61 -4.24
N ARG A 14 9.78 15.87 -3.80
CA ARG A 14 10.10 14.54 -4.36
C ARG A 14 8.94 13.56 -4.22
N VAL A 15 8.29 13.53 -3.06
CA VAL A 15 7.12 12.67 -2.81
C VAL A 15 5.94 13.10 -3.67
N ILE A 16 5.65 14.39 -3.73
CA ILE A 16 4.57 14.95 -4.57
C ILE A 16 4.78 14.58 -6.04
N GLN A 17 5.98 14.81 -6.59
CA GLN A 17 6.29 14.53 -7.99
C GLN A 17 6.17 13.05 -8.32
N ARG A 18 6.65 12.17 -7.44
CA ARG A 18 6.49 10.72 -7.60
C ARG A 18 5.02 10.31 -7.65
N LYS A 19 4.19 10.85 -6.75
CA LYS A 19 2.76 10.54 -6.73
C LYS A 19 2.01 11.15 -7.92
N LEU A 20 2.38 12.34 -8.34
CA LEU A 20 1.80 13.00 -9.52
C LEU A 20 2.07 12.20 -10.80
N ASN A 21 3.28 11.63 -10.92
CA ASN A 21 3.62 10.73 -12.02
C ASN A 21 2.67 9.50 -12.06
N ILE A 22 2.41 8.87 -10.91
CA ILE A 22 1.44 7.77 -10.81
C ILE A 22 0.04 8.23 -11.23
N VAL A 23 -0.41 9.40 -10.74
CA VAL A 23 -1.73 9.95 -11.13
C VAL A 23 -1.80 10.10 -12.65
N LYS A 24 -0.80 10.72 -13.29
CA LYS A 24 -0.83 11.00 -14.73
C LYS A 24 -0.77 9.72 -15.58
N ASN A 25 0.13 8.81 -15.25
CA ASN A 25 0.45 7.68 -16.12
C ASN A 25 -0.33 6.39 -15.81
N VAL A 26 -0.84 6.24 -14.59
CA VAL A 26 -1.56 5.02 -14.17
C VAL A 26 -3.04 5.28 -13.98
N TRP A 27 -3.42 6.43 -13.40
CA TRP A 27 -4.84 6.74 -13.13
C TRP A 27 -5.49 7.59 -14.21
N GLY A 28 -4.78 8.60 -14.74
CA GLY A 28 -5.27 9.52 -15.77
C GLY A 28 -5.27 8.93 -17.18
N ALA A 29 -4.38 7.97 -17.46
CA ALA A 29 -4.32 7.29 -18.75
C ALA A 29 -5.49 6.33 -19.01
N VAL A 30 -6.19 5.87 -17.96
CA VAL A 30 -7.25 4.85 -18.07
C VAL A 30 -8.60 5.45 -18.48
N ASP A 31 -8.87 6.71 -18.10
CA ASP A 31 -10.19 7.34 -18.27
C ASP A 31 -10.22 8.50 -19.27
N GLY A 32 -9.12 8.79 -19.98
CA GLY A 32 -9.03 9.91 -20.94
C GLY A 32 -9.22 11.30 -20.31
N ASN A 33 -9.33 11.37 -18.98
CA ASN A 33 -9.52 12.59 -18.22
C ASN A 33 -8.15 13.11 -17.77
N GLU A 34 -7.63 14.09 -18.50
CA GLU A 34 -6.47 14.90 -18.09
C GLU A 34 -6.73 15.69 -16.77
N ASP A 35 -7.97 15.62 -16.28
CA ASP A 35 -8.55 16.52 -15.29
C ASP A 35 -8.68 15.90 -13.88
N HIS A 36 -7.80 14.94 -13.53
CA HIS A 36 -7.79 14.35 -12.19
C HIS A 36 -7.57 15.47 -11.13
N PRO A 37 -8.36 15.57 -10.04
CA PRO A 37 -8.26 16.67 -9.05
C PRO A 37 -6.84 16.89 -8.49
N TRP A 38 -6.11 15.80 -8.25
CA TRP A 38 -4.70 15.84 -7.83
C TRP A 38 -3.71 16.36 -8.89
N ALA A 39 -4.06 16.39 -10.17
CA ALA A 39 -3.25 17.03 -11.20
C ALA A 39 -3.39 18.56 -11.16
N LYS A 40 -4.57 19.07 -10.79
CA LYS A 40 -4.84 20.51 -10.60
C LYS A 40 -4.14 21.06 -9.36
N GLU A 41 -4.19 20.31 -8.26
CA GLU A 41 -3.57 20.70 -6.98
C GLU A 41 -2.58 19.62 -6.48
N PRO A 42 -1.40 19.49 -7.09
CA PRO A 42 -0.43 18.44 -6.76
C PRO A 42 0.13 18.57 -5.34
N GLY A 43 0.06 19.76 -4.74
CA GLY A 43 0.47 20.00 -3.36
C GLY A 43 -0.21 19.09 -2.33
N ARG A 44 -1.46 18.67 -2.58
CA ARG A 44 -2.23 17.76 -1.70
C ARG A 44 -1.74 16.32 -1.74
N LEU A 45 -0.89 15.96 -2.71
CA LEU A 45 -0.35 14.62 -2.83
C LEU A 45 0.67 14.29 -1.73
N ASP A 46 1.20 15.27 -1.00
CA ASP A 46 2.13 15.01 0.11
C ASP A 46 1.54 14.02 1.13
N LYS A 47 0.26 14.17 1.47
CA LYS A 47 -0.49 13.31 2.40
C LYS A 47 -1.39 12.26 1.74
N ALA A 48 -1.57 12.31 0.42
CA ALA A 48 -2.47 11.39 -0.29
C ALA A 48 -2.00 9.92 -0.24
N ARG A 49 -2.97 9.01 -0.08
CA ARG A 49 -2.76 7.56 -0.07
C ARG A 49 -2.98 6.99 -1.47
N MET A 50 -1.88 6.62 -2.14
CA MET A 50 -1.90 6.17 -3.55
C MET A 50 -2.13 4.67 -3.75
N ASN A 51 -2.39 3.88 -2.70
CA ASN A 51 -2.59 2.45 -2.87
C ASN A 51 -4.02 2.15 -3.32
N CYS A 52 -4.16 1.22 -4.27
CA CYS A 52 -5.47 0.72 -4.66
C CYS A 52 -6.03 -0.19 -3.55
N SER A 53 -7.30 -0.01 -3.21
CA SER A 53 -8.03 -0.87 -2.27
C SER A 53 -9.14 -1.68 -2.93
N CYS A 54 -9.17 -1.77 -4.26
CA CYS A 54 -10.19 -2.52 -4.98
C CYS A 54 -10.09 -4.03 -4.71
N LYS A 55 -11.15 -4.76 -5.06
CA LYS A 55 -11.22 -6.23 -4.91
C LYS A 55 -10.13 -6.97 -5.68
N MET A 56 -9.69 -6.42 -6.82
CA MET A 56 -8.61 -7.00 -7.61
C MET A 56 -7.25 -6.83 -6.92
N CYS A 57 -6.87 -5.60 -6.54
CA CYS A 57 -5.55 -5.33 -5.93
C CYS A 57 -5.42 -5.81 -4.48
N LYS A 58 -6.53 -5.96 -3.75
CA LYS A 58 -6.56 -6.46 -2.37
C LYS A 58 -7.37 -7.73 -2.23
N TYR A 59 -7.30 -8.61 -3.22
CA TYR A 59 -8.06 -9.87 -3.29
C TYR A 59 -8.02 -10.65 -1.98
N GLU A 60 -6.82 -10.99 -1.50
CA GLU A 60 -6.64 -11.78 -0.27
C GLU A 60 -7.36 -11.16 0.93
N LYS A 61 -7.32 -9.83 1.06
CA LYS A 61 -7.98 -9.12 2.15
C LYS A 61 -9.51 -9.12 2.01
N HIS A 62 -10.02 -9.02 0.79
CA HIS A 62 -11.47 -8.94 0.55
C HIS A 62 -12.17 -10.29 0.61
N TYR A 63 -11.43 -11.38 0.36
CA TYR A 63 -11.95 -12.75 0.38
C TYR A 63 -11.34 -13.57 1.52
N ASP A 64 -10.76 -12.91 2.53
CA ASP A 64 -10.14 -13.51 3.72
C ASP A 64 -9.22 -14.70 3.41
N VAL A 65 -8.49 -14.62 2.29
CA VAL A 65 -7.56 -15.67 1.89
C VAL A 65 -6.35 -15.61 2.82
N PRO A 66 -6.06 -16.68 3.56
CA PRO A 66 -4.97 -16.69 4.51
C PRO A 66 -3.64 -16.60 3.77
N LYS A 67 -2.77 -15.71 4.28
CA LYS A 67 -1.40 -15.59 3.78
C LYS A 67 -0.61 -16.85 4.10
N ALA A 68 0.36 -17.18 3.26
CA ALA A 68 1.24 -18.33 3.47
C ALA A 68 1.90 -18.34 4.86
N SER A 69 2.29 -17.17 5.39
CA SER A 69 2.89 -17.04 6.72
C SER A 69 1.92 -17.27 7.88
N LEU A 70 0.62 -17.06 7.68
CA LEU A 70 -0.40 -17.41 8.66
C LEU A 70 -0.63 -18.92 8.63
N LYS A 71 -0.73 -19.49 7.43
CA LYS A 71 -0.89 -20.93 7.25
C LYS A 71 0.24 -21.72 7.91
N SER A 72 1.50 -21.35 7.68
CA SER A 72 2.65 -22.02 8.31
C SER A 72 2.61 -21.96 9.84
N LYS A 73 2.11 -20.86 10.42
CA LYS A 73 1.95 -20.74 11.88
C LYS A 73 0.83 -21.61 12.40
N TRP A 74 -0.28 -21.68 11.68
CA TRP A 74 -1.40 -22.56 12.04
C TRP A 74 -1.00 -24.03 12.00
N ASP A 75 -0.18 -24.43 11.02
CA ASP A 75 0.32 -25.79 10.90
C ASP A 75 1.20 -26.15 12.13
N VAL A 76 2.12 -25.27 12.53
CA VAL A 76 2.96 -25.45 13.72
C VAL A 76 2.11 -25.50 15.00
N MET A 77 1.18 -24.57 15.18
CA MET A 77 0.27 -24.58 16.33
C MET A 77 -0.59 -25.84 16.38
N GLY A 78 -1.01 -26.35 15.21
CA GLY A 78 -1.73 -27.62 15.10
C GLY A 78 -0.90 -28.80 15.59
N GLN A 79 0.38 -28.86 15.22
CA GLN A 79 1.31 -29.89 15.69
C GLN A 79 1.51 -29.83 17.21
N GLU A 80 1.68 -28.63 17.78
CA GLU A 80 1.83 -28.44 19.23
C GLU A 80 0.59 -28.93 20.00
N ILE A 81 -0.61 -28.66 19.47
CA ILE A 81 -1.87 -29.13 20.07
C ILE A 81 -1.96 -30.66 20.00
N GLU A 82 -1.60 -31.26 18.86
CA GLU A 82 -1.59 -32.72 18.70
C GLU A 82 -0.57 -33.42 19.59
N GLU A 83 0.58 -32.80 19.85
CA GLU A 83 1.59 -33.31 20.78
C GLU A 83 1.06 -33.28 22.22
N TYR A 84 0.46 -32.17 22.67
CA TYR A 84 -0.14 -32.05 24.00
C TYR A 84 -1.16 -33.16 24.29
N PHE A 85 -2.07 -33.42 23.35
CA PHE A 85 -3.11 -34.46 23.52
C PHE A 85 -2.58 -35.90 23.40
N LYS A 86 -1.34 -36.13 22.97
CA LYS A 86 -0.71 -37.47 22.95
C LYS A 86 0.02 -37.81 24.25
N GLU A 87 0.34 -36.81 25.06
CA GLU A 87 1.06 -36.98 26.32
C GLU A 87 0.13 -37.23 27.54
N ASP A 88 -1.18 -36.97 27.39
CA ASP A 88 -2.26 -37.33 28.33
C ASP A 88 -2.87 -38.73 28.03
#